data_AF-A0A9D9CHY4-F1
#
_entry.id   AF-A0A9D9CHY4-F1
#
_cell.length_a   1.000
_cell.length_b   1.000
_cell.length_c   1.000
_cell.angle_alpha   90.00
_cell.angle_beta   90.00
_cell.angle_gamma   90.00
#
_symmetry.space_group_name_H-M   'P 1'
#
loop_
_entity.id
_entity.type
_entity.pdbx_description
1 polymer ?
#
loop_
_entity_poly.entity_id
_entity_poly.type
_entity_poly.pdbx_seq_one_letter_code
_entity_poly.pdbx_strand_id
1 'polypeptide(L)'
;MIENDLNTRYYMRSLYQRLYAGLTIKCPELWNVNYFKNVLFGQGFVAIIDHPEYGKIPQICAPTGERGIFLQPTKILVSQPLVKFEGEIGVNCEIVRLTPDWLSVIDIVEHYAVRMAIALTSYDVAMINNRAAFMAAGKNKSAIETIKQLYEDLTKGKPLLVYDKALKDEGLDETDPIWTFNADVKNNYISDKILADLHTIREDFDTEIGIAAIGDKKERMITDEVDKLTADSTARAETWFDMLTQSFDKVNALFPELNLSFTMKYGGETHEYGEN
;
A
#
# COMPACT_ATOMS: atom_id res chain seq x y z
N MET A 1 -17.66 11.55 -6.16
CA MET A 1 -16.36 11.25 -5.52
C MET A 1 -16.41 9.81 -4.97
N ILE A 2 -16.61 8.82 -5.86
CA ILE A 2 -16.82 7.40 -5.49
C ILE A 2 -15.85 6.47 -6.26
N GLU A 3 -15.05 7.00 -7.19
CA GLU A 3 -14.14 6.20 -8.02
C GLU A 3 -12.79 5.89 -7.36
N ASN A 4 -12.42 6.59 -6.27
CA ASN A 4 -11.09 6.46 -5.66
C ASN A 4 -10.97 5.29 -4.65
N ASP A 5 -12.09 4.70 -4.22
CA ASP A 5 -12.13 3.73 -3.12
C ASP A 5 -11.66 2.31 -3.53
N LEU A 6 -12.00 1.86 -4.75
CA LEU A 6 -11.55 0.54 -5.24
C LEU A 6 -10.04 0.51 -5.52
N ASN A 7 -9.53 1.52 -6.22
CA ASN A 7 -8.10 1.64 -6.54
C ASN A 7 -7.26 1.80 -5.27
N THR A 8 -7.73 2.60 -4.31
CA THR A 8 -7.05 2.75 -3.01
C THR A 8 -6.98 1.41 -2.27
N ARG A 9 -8.10 0.67 -2.15
CA ARG A 9 -8.09 -0.66 -1.50
C ARG A 9 -7.16 -1.66 -2.19
N TYR A 10 -7.10 -1.64 -3.53
CA TYR A 10 -6.19 -2.49 -4.29
C TYR A 10 -4.73 -2.19 -3.92
N TYR A 11 -4.33 -0.91 -3.95
CA TYR A 11 -2.96 -0.51 -3.62
C TYR A 11 -2.64 -0.73 -2.14
N MET A 12 -3.57 -0.44 -1.21
CA MET A 12 -3.38 -0.74 0.21
C MET A 12 -3.05 -2.22 0.43
N ARG A 13 -3.82 -3.13 -0.19
CA ARG A 13 -3.55 -4.58 -0.08
C ARG A 13 -2.20 -4.96 -0.67
N SER A 14 -1.85 -4.42 -1.83
CA SER A 14 -0.58 -4.70 -2.52
C SER A 14 0.63 -4.24 -1.71
N LEU A 15 0.60 -2.99 -1.23
CA LEU A 15 1.67 -2.41 -0.41
C LEU A 15 1.78 -3.09 0.96
N TYR A 16 0.64 -3.44 1.58
CA TYR A 16 0.64 -4.17 2.84
C TYR A 16 1.28 -5.57 2.69
N GLN A 17 0.98 -6.30 1.63
CA GLN A 17 1.63 -7.60 1.34
C GLN A 17 3.13 -7.46 1.10
N ARG A 18 3.55 -6.34 0.52
CA ARG A 18 4.96 -6.03 0.28
C ARG A 18 5.72 -5.81 1.58
N LEU A 19 5.16 -5.02 2.50
CA LEU A 19 5.67 -4.86 3.86
C LEU A 19 5.73 -6.20 4.61
N TYR A 20 4.68 -7.01 4.49
CA TYR A 20 4.57 -8.31 5.14
C TYR A 20 5.66 -9.32 4.76
N ALA A 21 6.20 -9.19 3.55
CA ALA A 21 7.27 -10.03 3.03
C ALA A 21 8.65 -9.68 3.60
N GLY A 22 8.83 -8.46 4.09
CA GLY A 22 10.11 -7.98 4.65
C GLY A 22 10.46 -8.58 6.01
N LEU A 23 9.45 -8.98 6.79
CA LEU A 23 9.62 -9.53 8.14
C LEU A 23 9.25 -11.02 8.17
N THR A 24 10.14 -11.86 8.71
CA THR A 24 9.89 -13.28 8.98
C THR A 24 10.07 -13.52 10.47
N ILE A 25 9.08 -14.15 11.11
CA ILE A 25 9.09 -14.41 12.56
C ILE A 25 9.11 -15.91 12.76
N LYS A 26 10.01 -16.40 13.61
CA LYS A 26 9.98 -17.76 14.14
C LYS A 26 9.30 -17.72 15.50
N CYS A 27 8.25 -18.51 15.63
CA CYS A 27 7.47 -18.63 16.85
C CYS A 27 7.01 -20.09 17.02
N PRO A 28 6.48 -20.47 18.20
CA PRO A 28 6.03 -21.84 18.45
C PRO A 28 5.03 -22.34 17.41
N GLU A 29 5.05 -23.64 17.10
CA GLU A 29 4.21 -24.25 16.05
C GLU A 29 2.70 -24.02 16.24
N LEU A 30 2.25 -23.86 17.49
CA LEU A 30 0.85 -23.57 17.79
C LEU A 30 0.40 -22.17 17.34
N TRP A 31 1.34 -21.25 17.15
CA TRP A 31 1.04 -19.86 16.84
C TRP A 31 0.78 -19.67 15.37
N ASN A 32 -0.29 -18.94 15.07
CA ASN A 32 -0.53 -18.46 13.72
C ASN A 32 0.36 -17.24 13.45
N VAL A 33 1.49 -17.47 12.77
CA VAL A 33 2.43 -16.41 12.34
C VAL A 33 1.70 -15.31 11.57
N ASN A 34 0.71 -15.69 10.76
CA ASN A 34 0.02 -14.70 9.95
C ASN A 34 -0.85 -13.76 10.79
N TYR A 35 -1.50 -14.31 11.82
CA TYR A 35 -2.23 -13.52 12.80
C TYR A 35 -1.28 -12.57 13.55
N PHE A 36 -0.15 -13.08 14.06
CA PHE A 36 0.85 -12.28 14.76
C PHE A 36 1.26 -11.06 13.94
N LYS A 37 1.69 -11.27 12.70
CA LYS A 37 2.14 -10.19 11.81
C LYS A 37 1.01 -9.21 11.48
N ASN A 38 -0.20 -9.72 11.25
CA ASN A 38 -1.35 -8.86 10.93
C ASN A 38 -1.67 -7.91 12.08
N VAL A 39 -1.62 -8.41 13.31
CA VAL A 39 -1.81 -7.59 14.52
C VAL A 39 -0.66 -6.62 14.71
N LEU A 40 0.59 -7.08 14.57
CA LEU A 40 1.78 -6.23 14.71
C LEU A 40 1.78 -5.05 13.73
N PHE A 41 1.58 -5.31 12.44
CA PHE A 41 1.56 -4.24 11.43
C PHE A 41 0.27 -3.42 11.47
N GLY A 42 -0.85 -4.05 11.82
CA GLY A 42 -2.16 -3.41 11.77
C GLY A 42 -2.50 -2.55 12.98
N GLN A 43 -2.04 -2.94 14.17
CA GLN A 43 -2.24 -2.20 15.41
C GLN A 43 -0.96 -1.47 15.87
N GLY A 44 0.22 -1.92 15.42
CA GLY A 44 1.53 -1.41 15.86
C GLY A 44 2.17 -2.24 16.97
N PHE A 45 1.37 -3.04 17.68
CA PHE A 45 1.82 -3.88 18.78
C PHE A 45 0.96 -5.13 18.97
N VAL A 46 1.53 -6.14 19.61
CA VAL A 46 0.85 -7.40 19.98
C VAL A 46 1.28 -7.80 21.40
N ALA A 47 0.34 -8.26 22.22
CA ALA A 47 0.65 -8.76 23.56
C ALA A 47 0.84 -10.28 23.55
N ILE A 48 1.88 -10.75 24.21
CA ILE A 48 2.06 -12.17 24.55
C ILE A 48 1.55 -12.35 25.97
N ILE A 49 0.50 -13.16 26.11
CA ILE A 49 -0.16 -13.40 27.40
C ILE A 49 0.06 -14.83 27.84
N ASP A 50 0.18 -15.06 29.15
CA ASP A 50 0.12 -16.41 29.73
C ASP A 50 -1.30 -16.70 30.23
N HIS A 51 -2.13 -17.30 29.38
CA HIS A 51 -3.52 -17.60 29.70
C HIS A 51 -3.63 -18.97 30.41
N PRO A 52 -4.36 -19.10 31.53
CA PRO A 52 -4.48 -20.36 32.27
C PRO A 52 -4.99 -21.55 31.44
N GLU A 53 -5.89 -21.31 30.48
CA GLU A 53 -6.50 -22.36 29.65
C GLU A 53 -5.78 -22.61 28.31
N TYR A 54 -5.16 -21.58 27.72
CA TYR A 54 -4.61 -21.64 26.36
C TYR A 54 -3.08 -21.57 26.34
N GLY A 55 -2.46 -21.38 27.51
CA GLY A 55 -1.04 -21.14 27.66
C GLY A 55 -0.62 -19.80 27.05
N LYS A 56 0.61 -19.78 26.55
CA LYS A 56 1.28 -18.58 26.05
C LYS A 56 0.88 -18.30 24.61
N ILE A 57 0.10 -17.25 24.38
CA ILE A 57 -0.45 -16.92 23.06
C ILE A 57 -0.34 -15.43 22.74
N PRO A 58 -0.16 -15.05 21.47
CA PRO A 58 -0.23 -13.66 21.03
C PRO A 58 -1.68 -13.24 20.94
N GLN A 59 -2.02 -12.05 21.44
CA GLN A 59 -3.36 -11.49 21.35
C GLN A 59 -3.38 -9.99 21.09
N ILE A 60 -4.44 -9.56 20.40
CA ILE A 60 -4.85 -8.15 20.32
C ILE A 60 -5.23 -7.71 21.72
N CYS A 61 -4.68 -6.58 22.16
CA CYS A 61 -4.97 -6.03 23.47
C CYS A 61 -5.18 -4.51 23.42
N ALA A 62 -5.85 -3.99 24.43
CA ALA A 62 -5.85 -2.56 24.74
C ALA A 62 -4.84 -2.31 25.87
N PRO A 63 -3.84 -1.43 25.68
CA PRO A 63 -2.97 -1.00 26.76
C PRO A 63 -3.76 -0.15 27.75
N THR A 64 -3.66 -0.46 29.04
CA THR A 64 -4.39 0.16 30.15
C THR A 64 -3.47 0.38 31.36
N GLY A 65 -4.05 0.81 32.47
CA GLY A 65 -3.35 0.91 33.74
C GLY A 65 -2.84 2.31 34.06
N GLU A 66 -2.24 2.42 35.25
CA GLU A 66 -1.63 3.66 35.72
C GLU A 66 -0.38 3.94 34.91
N ARG A 67 -0.23 5.19 34.47
CA ARG A 67 0.90 5.62 33.65
C ARG A 67 2.12 5.74 34.55
N GLY A 68 3.16 4.95 34.27
CA GLY A 68 4.43 5.04 34.99
C GLY A 68 5.14 6.39 34.78
N ILE A 69 6.36 6.54 35.32
CA ILE A 69 7.14 7.79 35.22
C ILE A 69 7.33 8.24 33.76
N PHE A 70 7.48 7.30 32.83
CA PHE A 70 7.62 7.55 31.40
C PHE A 70 6.30 7.51 30.61
N LEU A 71 5.17 7.57 31.32
CA LEU A 71 3.82 7.51 30.78
C LEU A 71 3.51 6.28 29.93
N GLN A 72 4.28 5.20 30.08
CA GLN A 72 4.01 3.92 29.44
C GLN A 72 2.86 3.19 30.15
N PRO A 73 2.04 2.40 29.41
CA PRO A 73 1.02 1.56 30.03
C PRO A 73 1.67 0.52 30.93
N THR A 74 0.98 0.17 32.01
CA THR A 74 1.41 -0.84 33.00
C THR A 74 0.62 -2.13 32.88
N LYS A 75 -0.58 -2.07 32.30
CA LYS A 75 -1.48 -3.21 32.17
C LYS A 75 -1.96 -3.37 30.73
N ILE A 76 -2.48 -4.55 30.44
CA ILE A 76 -3.20 -4.84 29.21
C ILE A 76 -4.57 -5.43 29.53
N LEU A 77 -5.51 -5.15 28.65
CA LEU A 77 -6.82 -5.77 28.64
C LEU A 77 -7.04 -6.47 27.28
N VAL A 78 -7.18 -7.79 27.32
CA VAL A 78 -7.63 -8.61 26.19
C VAL A 78 -9.12 -8.87 26.40
N SER A 79 -9.94 -8.34 25.50
CA SER A 79 -11.41 -8.50 25.55
C SER A 79 -11.90 -9.05 24.22
N GLN A 80 -11.57 -10.32 23.95
CA GLN A 80 -12.10 -11.06 22.82
C GLN A 80 -13.23 -11.99 23.29
N PRO A 81 -14.16 -12.38 22.39
CA PRO A 81 -15.25 -13.28 22.76
C PRO A 81 -14.78 -14.62 23.35
N LEU A 82 -13.63 -15.13 22.90
CA LEU A 82 -13.07 -16.42 23.32
C LEU A 82 -11.96 -16.30 24.37
N VAL A 83 -11.33 -15.13 24.50
CA VAL A 83 -10.18 -14.91 25.38
C VAL A 83 -10.39 -13.60 26.12
N LYS A 84 -10.51 -13.69 27.45
CA LYS A 84 -10.59 -12.54 28.34
C LYS A 84 -9.43 -12.61 29.31
N PHE A 85 -8.59 -11.59 29.31
CA PHE A 85 -7.39 -11.57 30.13
C PHE A 85 -7.04 -10.15 30.55
N GLU A 86 -6.74 -9.97 31.83
CA GLU A 86 -6.13 -8.75 32.36
C GLU A 86 -4.73 -9.09 32.84
N GLY A 87 -3.75 -8.41 32.25
CA GLY A 87 -2.34 -8.66 32.51
C GLY A 87 -1.61 -7.42 32.99
N GLU A 88 -0.56 -7.63 33.79
CA GLU A 88 0.46 -6.65 34.14
C GLU A 88 1.72 -6.92 33.31
N ILE A 89 2.20 -5.88 32.64
CA ILE A 89 3.31 -5.97 31.70
C ILE A 89 4.60 -6.26 32.47
N GLY A 90 5.35 -7.27 32.04
CA GLY A 90 6.57 -7.76 32.68
C GLY A 90 6.33 -8.77 33.80
N VAL A 91 5.08 -9.13 34.11
CA VAL A 91 4.75 -10.14 35.13
C VAL A 91 4.06 -11.35 34.52
N ASN A 92 2.90 -11.16 33.88
CA ASN A 92 2.12 -12.24 33.26
C ASN A 92 1.82 -11.99 31.78
N CYS A 93 2.32 -10.89 31.23
CA CYS A 93 2.26 -10.56 29.83
C CYS A 93 3.42 -9.65 29.43
N GLU A 94 3.76 -9.63 28.14
CA GLU A 94 4.75 -8.71 27.58
C GLU A 94 4.31 -8.24 26.19
N ILE A 95 4.78 -7.07 25.74
CA ILE A 95 4.32 -6.45 24.50
C ILE A 95 5.43 -6.38 23.46
N VAL A 96 5.10 -6.87 22.28
CA VAL A 96 5.91 -6.70 21.08
C VAL A 96 5.44 -5.47 20.32
N ARG A 97 6.33 -4.49 20.13
CA ARG A 97 6.03 -3.23 19.43
C ARG A 97 6.87 -3.09 18.18
N LEU A 98 6.26 -2.58 17.11
CA LEU A 98 6.95 -2.28 15.86
C LEU A 98 7.54 -0.86 15.89
N THR A 99 6.77 0.11 16.37
CA THR A 99 7.16 1.51 16.42
C THR A 99 7.29 2.02 17.86
N PRO A 100 8.11 3.05 18.11
CA PRO A 100 8.28 3.62 19.45
C PRO A 100 7.03 4.34 19.98
N ASP A 101 6.16 4.81 19.08
CA ASP A 101 4.97 5.62 19.37
C ASP A 101 3.68 4.80 19.57
N TRP A 102 3.76 3.46 19.55
CA TRP A 102 2.62 2.53 19.68
C TRP A 102 1.61 2.58 18.52
N LEU A 103 1.96 3.20 17.40
CA LEU A 103 1.10 3.29 16.23
C LEU A 103 1.36 2.18 15.21
N SER A 104 0.35 1.90 14.41
CA SER A 104 0.48 1.02 13.26
C SER A 104 1.24 1.70 12.13
N VAL A 105 1.78 0.92 11.20
CA VAL A 105 2.38 1.40 9.95
C VAL A 105 1.37 1.44 8.78
N ILE A 106 0.07 1.26 9.08
CA ILE A 106 -1.01 1.33 8.09
C ILE A 106 -1.12 2.73 7.49
N ASP A 107 -0.85 3.77 8.27
CA ASP A 107 -0.87 5.17 7.83
C ASP A 107 0.10 5.41 6.67
N ILE A 108 1.30 4.85 6.74
CA ILE A 108 2.30 4.87 5.66
C ILE A 108 1.72 4.17 4.44
N VAL A 109 1.18 2.96 4.60
CA VAL A 109 0.58 2.19 3.50
C VAL A 109 -0.57 2.94 2.84
N GLU A 110 -1.46 3.55 3.63
CA GLU A 110 -2.61 4.31 3.15
C GLU A 110 -2.19 5.55 2.38
N HIS A 111 -1.21 6.29 2.91
CA HIS A 111 -0.68 7.51 2.28
C HIS A 111 -0.15 7.24 0.87
N TYR A 112 0.65 6.20 0.67
CA TYR A 112 1.16 5.83 -0.64
C TYR A 112 0.06 5.22 -1.53
N ALA A 113 -0.85 4.42 -0.97
CA ALA A 113 -1.95 3.83 -1.73
C ALA A 113 -2.89 4.89 -2.34
N VAL A 114 -3.22 5.95 -1.58
CA VAL A 114 -4.04 7.06 -2.08
C VAL A 114 -3.33 7.79 -3.22
N ARG A 115 -2.02 8.04 -3.11
CA ARG A 115 -1.22 8.67 -4.17
C ARG A 115 -1.21 7.83 -5.44
N MET A 116 -0.97 6.53 -5.32
CA MET A 116 -1.00 5.60 -6.47
C MET A 116 -2.40 5.52 -7.11
N ALA A 117 -3.47 5.56 -6.30
CA ALA A 117 -4.84 5.58 -6.80
C ALA A 117 -5.16 6.84 -7.60
N ILE A 118 -4.70 8.01 -7.14
CA ILE A 118 -4.85 9.29 -7.86
C ILE A 118 -4.06 9.26 -9.19
N ALA A 119 -2.83 8.76 -9.17
CA ALA A 119 -2.01 8.62 -10.37
C ALA A 119 -2.67 7.68 -11.40
N LEU A 120 -3.18 6.52 -10.96
CA LEU A 120 -3.90 5.59 -11.85
C LEU A 120 -5.16 6.22 -12.44
N THR A 121 -5.94 6.93 -11.62
CA THR A 121 -7.15 7.62 -12.11
C THR A 121 -6.80 8.69 -13.15
N SER A 122 -5.69 9.40 -12.94
CA SER A 122 -5.16 10.37 -13.91
C SER A 122 -4.70 9.71 -15.20
N TYR A 123 -4.09 8.53 -15.10
CA TYR A 123 -3.72 7.70 -16.24
C TYR A 123 -4.95 7.27 -17.05
N ASP A 124 -6.00 6.81 -16.37
CA ASP A 124 -7.25 6.37 -17.02
C ASP A 124 -7.92 7.53 -17.77
N VAL A 125 -7.99 8.73 -17.15
CA VAL A 125 -8.52 9.93 -17.80
C VAL A 125 -7.65 10.35 -18.99
N ALA A 126 -6.31 10.32 -18.85
CA ALA A 126 -5.40 10.62 -19.94
C ALA A 126 -5.58 9.63 -21.11
N MET A 127 -5.72 8.34 -20.82
CA MET A 127 -6.00 7.30 -21.81
C MET A 127 -7.33 7.50 -22.53
N ILE A 128 -8.37 7.92 -21.82
CA ILE A 128 -9.67 8.27 -22.43
C ILE A 128 -9.51 9.49 -23.35
N ASN A 129 -8.82 10.53 -22.90
CA ASN A 129 -8.59 11.74 -23.70
C ASN A 129 -7.70 11.49 -24.93
N ASN A 130 -6.82 10.48 -24.87
CA ASN A 130 -6.00 10.04 -26.00
C ASN A 130 -6.83 9.33 -27.08
N ARG A 131 -8.02 8.82 -26.77
CA ARG A 131 -9.01 8.44 -27.79
C ARG A 131 -9.55 9.75 -28.34
N ALA A 132 -9.09 10.14 -29.52
CA ALA A 132 -9.32 11.44 -30.15
C ALA A 132 -10.68 12.07 -29.75
N ALA A 133 -10.62 13.18 -29.00
CA ALA A 133 -11.78 13.92 -28.57
C ALA A 133 -12.37 14.68 -29.78
N PHE A 134 -13.37 14.08 -30.41
CA PHE A 134 -14.06 14.64 -31.55
C PHE A 134 -15.29 15.42 -31.09
N MET A 135 -15.41 16.68 -31.51
CA MET A 135 -16.65 17.44 -31.35
C MET A 135 -17.37 17.45 -32.71
N ALA A 136 -18.57 16.85 -32.75
CA ALA A 136 -19.37 16.75 -33.95
C ALA A 136 -20.63 17.63 -33.84
N ALA A 137 -20.93 18.41 -34.87
CA ALA A 137 -22.15 19.21 -34.97
C ALA A 137 -23.16 18.52 -35.89
N GLY A 138 -24.42 18.39 -35.46
CA GLY A 138 -25.50 17.80 -36.26
C GLY A 138 -26.55 18.84 -36.67
N LYS A 139 -27.08 18.76 -37.90
CA LYS A 139 -28.08 19.73 -38.42
C LYS A 139 -29.48 19.57 -37.78
N ASN A 140 -29.83 18.37 -37.30
CA ASN A 140 -31.14 18.07 -36.68
C ASN A 140 -31.00 17.10 -35.48
N LYS A 141 -32.04 16.98 -34.64
CA LYS A 141 -32.01 16.14 -33.42
C LYS A 141 -31.82 14.65 -33.71
N SER A 142 -32.27 14.17 -34.88
CA SER A 142 -32.10 12.78 -35.31
C SER A 142 -30.63 12.46 -35.61
N ALA A 143 -29.96 13.32 -36.37
CA ALA A 143 -28.54 13.19 -36.70
C ALA A 143 -27.65 13.20 -35.45
N ILE A 144 -27.97 14.04 -34.45
CA ILE A 144 -27.24 14.09 -33.17
C ILE A 144 -27.31 12.75 -32.43
N GLU A 145 -28.48 12.11 -32.35
CA GLU A 145 -28.64 10.82 -31.68
C GLU A 145 -27.95 9.68 -32.44
N THR A 146 -27.97 9.70 -33.78
CA THR A 146 -27.23 8.74 -34.59
C THR A 146 -25.71 8.88 -34.43
N ILE A 147 -25.18 10.11 -34.38
CA ILE A 147 -23.75 10.36 -34.14
C ILE A 147 -23.33 9.86 -32.74
N LYS A 148 -24.16 10.07 -31.70
CA LYS A 148 -23.91 9.52 -30.36
C LYS A 148 -23.87 8.00 -30.35
N GLN A 149 -24.82 7.34 -31.01
CA GLN A 149 -24.84 5.86 -31.11
C GLN A 149 -23.62 5.34 -31.87
N LEU A 150 -23.22 6.00 -32.95
CA LEU A 150 -22.03 5.64 -33.72
C LEU A 150 -20.75 5.78 -32.88
N TYR A 151 -20.64 6.85 -32.09
CA TYR A 151 -19.53 7.07 -31.16
C TYR A 151 -19.52 6.07 -30.01
N GLU A 152 -20.67 5.73 -29.43
CA GLU A 152 -20.78 4.67 -28.43
C GLU A 152 -20.35 3.32 -28.97
N ASP A 153 -20.80 2.97 -30.18
CA ASP A 153 -20.48 1.71 -30.83
C ASP A 153 -18.99 1.61 -31.22
N LEU A 154 -18.39 2.72 -31.63
CA LEU A 154 -16.94 2.85 -31.83
C LEU A 154 -16.18 2.67 -30.50
N THR A 155 -16.64 3.32 -29.42
CA THR A 155 -16.03 3.23 -28.09
C THR A 155 -16.14 1.83 -27.48
N LYS A 156 -17.19 1.08 -27.82
CA LYS A 156 -17.40 -0.33 -27.47
C LYS A 156 -16.54 -1.30 -28.32
N GLY A 157 -15.73 -0.80 -29.26
CA GLY A 157 -14.77 -1.60 -30.02
C GLY A 157 -15.38 -2.41 -31.16
N LYS A 158 -16.52 -1.98 -31.73
CA LYS A 158 -17.08 -2.63 -32.94
C LYS A 158 -16.21 -2.30 -34.16
N PRO A 159 -15.61 -3.31 -34.84
CA PRO A 159 -14.62 -3.08 -35.89
C PRO A 159 -15.19 -2.58 -37.22
N LEU A 160 -16.51 -2.67 -37.43
CA LEU A 160 -17.18 -2.18 -38.64
C LEU A 160 -18.47 -1.46 -38.26
N LEU A 161 -18.59 -0.20 -38.68
CA LEU A 161 -19.78 0.63 -38.52
C LEU A 161 -20.37 0.87 -39.91
N VAL A 162 -21.59 0.39 -40.14
CA VAL A 162 -22.33 0.61 -41.38
C VAL A 162 -23.43 1.62 -41.08
N TYR A 163 -23.41 2.76 -41.79
CA TYR A 163 -24.40 3.83 -41.63
C TYR A 163 -25.02 4.19 -43.00
N ASP A 164 -26.22 4.75 -42.96
CA ASP A 164 -26.98 5.12 -44.16
C ASP A 164 -26.31 6.28 -44.89
N LYS A 165 -26.23 6.21 -46.22
CA LYS A 165 -25.65 7.23 -47.09
C LYS A 165 -26.37 8.58 -46.94
N ALA A 166 -27.66 8.58 -46.61
CA ALA A 166 -28.44 9.80 -46.35
C ALA A 166 -27.91 10.65 -45.19
N LEU A 167 -27.21 10.04 -44.22
CA LEU A 167 -26.58 10.75 -43.09
C LEU A 167 -25.38 11.60 -43.54
N LYS A 168 -24.82 11.31 -44.72
CA LYS A 168 -23.76 12.11 -45.32
C LYS A 168 -24.28 13.48 -45.76
N ASP A 169 -25.48 13.51 -46.33
CA ASP A 169 -26.11 14.73 -46.85
C ASP A 169 -26.74 15.59 -45.73
N GLU A 170 -27.19 14.97 -44.64
CA GLU A 170 -27.85 15.64 -43.50
C GLU A 170 -26.90 16.23 -42.44
N GLY A 171 -25.58 16.09 -42.57
CA GLY A 171 -24.67 16.57 -41.53
C GLY A 171 -23.18 16.38 -41.77
N LEU A 172 -22.78 15.82 -42.91
CA LEU A 172 -21.37 15.61 -43.26
C LEU A 172 -21.04 16.24 -44.62
N ASP A 173 -21.30 17.54 -44.77
CA ASP A 173 -20.79 18.31 -45.91
C ASP A 173 -19.24 18.33 -45.89
N GLU A 174 -18.63 18.45 -47.07
CA GLU A 174 -17.18 18.44 -47.35
C GLU A 174 -16.33 19.48 -46.58
N THR A 175 -16.95 20.29 -45.72
CA THR A 175 -16.28 21.19 -44.79
C THR A 175 -16.44 20.67 -43.35
N ASP A 176 -15.51 19.80 -42.96
CA ASP A 176 -15.24 19.26 -41.60
C ASP A 176 -16.33 19.48 -40.52
N PRO A 177 -17.35 18.60 -40.45
CA PRO A 177 -18.33 18.55 -39.36
C PRO A 177 -17.74 17.99 -38.05
N ILE A 178 -16.53 17.44 -38.11
CA ILE A 178 -15.77 16.93 -36.96
C ILE A 178 -14.64 17.91 -36.71
N TRP A 179 -14.82 18.79 -35.73
CA TRP A 179 -13.70 19.60 -35.27
C TRP A 179 -12.92 18.77 -34.26
N THR A 180 -11.66 18.49 -34.57
CA THR A 180 -10.74 17.88 -33.61
C THR A 180 -10.53 18.90 -32.49
N PHE A 181 -11.27 18.76 -31.39
CA PHE A 181 -11.14 19.65 -30.23
C PHE A 181 -9.73 19.57 -29.64
N ASN A 182 -9.01 18.48 -29.91
CA ASN A 182 -7.63 18.30 -29.54
C ASN A 182 -6.83 17.70 -30.72
N ALA A 183 -6.38 18.55 -31.65
CA ALA A 183 -5.62 18.12 -32.84
C ALA A 183 -4.22 17.58 -32.50
N ASP A 184 -3.73 17.84 -31.28
CA ASP A 184 -2.35 17.53 -30.87
C ASP A 184 -2.29 16.41 -29.81
N VAL A 185 -2.98 15.29 -30.11
CA VAL A 185 -3.03 14.09 -29.24
C VAL A 185 -1.62 13.57 -28.92
N LYS A 186 -0.66 13.74 -29.84
CA LYS A 186 0.73 13.31 -29.64
C LYS A 186 1.48 14.17 -28.62
N ASN A 187 1.33 15.50 -28.68
CA ASN A 187 1.98 16.39 -27.71
C ASN A 187 1.28 16.38 -26.33
N ASN A 188 0.00 16.01 -26.29
CA ASN A 188 -0.79 15.87 -25.06
C ASN A 188 -0.79 14.46 -24.45
N TYR A 189 -0.07 13.50 -25.06
CA TYR A 189 0.11 12.17 -24.51
C TYR A 189 1.04 12.25 -23.28
N ILE A 190 0.45 12.28 -22.09
CA ILE A 190 1.17 12.36 -20.80
C ILE A 190 1.18 11.03 -20.04
N SER A 191 0.60 9.99 -20.61
CA SER A 191 0.36 8.73 -19.91
C SER A 191 1.65 7.96 -19.59
N ASP A 192 2.69 8.14 -20.39
CA ASP A 192 4.05 7.66 -20.11
C ASP A 192 4.64 8.32 -18.86
N LYS A 193 4.47 9.64 -18.71
CA LYS A 193 4.90 10.39 -17.52
C LYS A 193 4.13 9.95 -16.28
N ILE A 194 2.83 9.74 -16.38
CA ILE A 194 2.01 9.28 -15.25
C ILE A 194 2.43 7.87 -14.80
N LEU A 195 2.78 6.98 -15.75
CA LEU A 195 3.33 5.67 -15.39
C LEU A 195 4.68 5.80 -14.67
N ALA A 196 5.56 6.68 -15.14
CA ALA A 196 6.83 6.97 -14.47
C ALA A 196 6.63 7.54 -13.06
N ASP A 197 5.64 8.41 -12.86
CA ASP A 197 5.27 8.91 -11.53
C ASP A 197 4.75 7.76 -10.64
N LEU A 198 3.96 6.84 -11.19
CA LEU A 198 3.47 5.65 -10.49
C LEU A 198 4.61 4.73 -10.02
N HIS A 199 5.62 4.54 -10.88
CA HIS A 199 6.84 3.83 -10.52
C HIS A 199 7.62 4.54 -9.42
N THR A 200 7.79 5.86 -9.55
CA THR A 200 8.49 6.69 -8.55
C THR A 200 7.81 6.62 -7.19
N ILE A 201 6.48 6.75 -7.11
CA ILE A 201 5.72 6.63 -5.86
C ILE A 201 5.94 5.26 -5.19
N ARG A 202 6.08 4.19 -5.99
CA ARG A 202 6.37 2.86 -5.47
C ARG A 202 7.80 2.71 -4.97
N GLU A 203 8.77 3.29 -5.68
CA GLU A 203 10.16 3.32 -5.24
C GLU A 203 10.33 4.12 -3.95
N ASP A 204 9.62 5.25 -3.83
CA ASP A 204 9.56 6.06 -2.61
C ASP A 204 9.00 5.24 -1.44
N PHE A 205 7.94 4.45 -1.67
CA PHE A 205 7.40 3.55 -0.64
C PHE A 205 8.41 2.48 -0.24
N ASP A 206 9.05 1.83 -1.22
CA ASP A 206 10.04 0.79 -0.96
C ASP A 206 11.21 1.34 -0.13
N THR A 207 11.69 2.52 -0.50
CA THR A 207 12.72 3.27 0.24
C THR A 207 12.28 3.55 1.68
N GLU A 208 11.05 4.03 1.88
CA GLU A 208 10.50 4.35 3.20
C GLU A 208 10.41 3.13 4.15
N ILE A 209 10.13 1.95 3.59
CA ILE A 209 10.05 0.69 4.36
C ILE A 209 11.37 -0.09 4.38
N GLY A 210 12.45 0.49 3.83
CA GLY A 210 13.79 -0.09 3.80
C GLY A 210 14.03 -1.16 2.74
N ILE A 211 13.09 -1.39 1.81
CA ILE A 211 13.35 -2.23 0.64
C ILE A 211 14.24 -1.45 -0.32
N ALA A 212 15.40 -2.00 -0.67
CA ALA A 212 16.30 -1.39 -1.64
C ALA A 212 15.60 -1.19 -2.99
N ALA A 213 15.14 0.03 -3.27
CA ALA A 213 14.57 0.44 -4.53
C ALA A 213 15.71 0.76 -5.50
N ILE A 214 16.16 -0.23 -6.26
CA ILE A 214 17.17 -0.02 -7.29
C ILE A 214 16.46 0.52 -8.54
N GLY A 215 16.31 1.84 -8.63
CA GLY A 215 15.84 2.48 -9.85
C GLY A 215 16.79 2.25 -11.05
N ASP A 216 16.31 2.49 -12.26
CA ASP A 216 16.96 2.24 -13.57
C ASP A 216 18.32 2.96 -13.80
N LYS A 217 18.90 3.64 -12.80
CA LYS A 217 20.11 4.46 -12.92
C LYS A 217 21.38 3.82 -12.33
N LYS A 218 21.42 2.49 -12.18
CA LYS A 218 22.56 1.80 -11.54
C LYS A 218 23.91 2.01 -12.25
N GLU A 219 23.93 2.25 -13.57
CA GLU A 219 25.20 2.42 -14.31
C GLU A 219 25.77 3.85 -14.28
N ARG A 220 25.08 4.84 -13.66
CA ARG A 220 25.49 6.26 -13.69
C ARG A 220 25.46 6.99 -12.35
N MET A 221 24.97 6.37 -11.28
CA MET A 221 24.95 7.02 -9.96
C MET A 221 26.33 6.92 -9.29
N ILE A 222 26.78 8.04 -8.71
CA ILE A 222 28.02 8.12 -7.95
C ILE A 222 27.81 7.36 -6.63
N THR A 223 28.79 6.55 -6.22
CA THR A 223 28.74 5.69 -5.01
C THR A 223 28.24 6.44 -3.76
N ASP A 224 28.70 7.68 -3.55
CA ASP A 224 28.34 8.49 -2.38
C ASP A 224 26.85 8.91 -2.34
N GLU A 225 26.17 8.96 -3.49
CA GLU A 225 24.74 9.28 -3.57
C GLU A 225 23.89 8.04 -3.29
N VAL A 226 24.36 6.87 -3.77
CA VAL A 226 23.77 5.57 -3.45
C VAL A 226 23.87 5.28 -1.96
N ASP A 227 25.00 5.58 -1.33
CA ASP A 227 25.21 5.35 0.10
C ASP A 227 24.32 6.25 0.98
N LYS A 228 24.11 7.52 0.58
CA LYS A 228 23.19 8.44 1.29
C LYS A 228 21.73 8.05 1.12
N LEU A 229 21.32 7.66 -0.09
CA LEU A 229 19.97 7.18 -0.34
C LEU A 229 19.69 5.90 0.46
N THR A 230 20.70 5.04 0.58
CA THR A 230 20.63 3.83 1.39
C THR A 230 20.50 4.18 2.88
N ALA A 231 21.30 5.10 3.41
CA ALA A 231 21.21 5.52 4.82
C ALA A 231 19.86 6.16 5.21
N ASP A 232 19.31 7.03 4.35
CA ASP A 232 17.97 7.61 4.60
C ASP A 232 16.86 6.54 4.46
N SER A 233 17.04 5.53 3.59
CA SER A 233 16.10 4.43 3.42
C SER A 233 16.10 3.43 4.59
N THR A 234 17.22 3.27 5.30
CA THR A 234 17.34 2.26 6.36
C THR A 234 16.92 2.77 7.72
N ALA A 235 16.95 4.08 7.99
CA ALA A 235 16.72 4.63 9.34
C ALA A 235 15.39 4.18 9.98
N ARG A 236 14.30 4.11 9.20
CA ARG A 236 13.00 3.63 9.72
C ARG A 236 12.98 2.12 9.94
N ALA A 237 13.54 1.36 9.01
CA ALA A 237 13.67 -0.09 9.15
C ALA A 237 14.58 -0.46 10.33
N GLU A 238 15.68 0.23 10.54
CA GLU A 238 16.55 0.10 11.72
C GLU A 238 15.79 0.39 13.01
N THR A 239 14.99 1.46 13.04
CA THR A 239 14.13 1.76 14.21
C THR A 239 13.17 0.60 14.50
N TRP A 240 12.55 0.03 13.48
CA TRP A 240 11.67 -1.14 13.65
C TRP A 240 12.46 -2.38 14.10
N PHE A 241 13.67 -2.59 13.59
CA PHE A 241 14.55 -3.68 13.99
C PHE A 241 14.91 -3.59 15.48
N ASP A 242 15.33 -2.40 15.92
CA ASP A 242 15.72 -2.15 17.32
C ASP A 242 14.54 -2.30 18.27
N MET A 243 13.36 -1.81 17.86
CA MET A 243 12.13 -1.94 18.65
C MET A 243 11.71 -3.40 18.78
N LEU A 244 11.73 -4.17 17.70
CA LEU A 244 11.43 -5.59 17.72
C LEU A 244 12.44 -6.38 18.55
N THR A 245 13.73 -6.08 18.41
CA THR A 245 14.81 -6.68 19.20
C THR A 245 14.55 -6.48 20.69
N GLN A 246 14.37 -5.24 21.14
CA GLN A 246 14.09 -4.92 22.55
C GLN A 246 12.81 -5.60 23.06
N SER A 247 11.78 -5.69 22.21
CA SER A 247 10.52 -6.34 22.58
C SER A 247 10.68 -7.86 22.70
N PHE A 248 11.38 -8.49 21.76
CA PHE A 248 11.63 -9.94 21.81
C PHE A 248 12.56 -10.31 22.96
N ASP A 249 13.55 -9.47 23.29
CA ASP A 249 14.41 -9.66 24.48
C ASP A 249 13.56 -9.74 25.75
N LYS A 250 12.61 -8.83 25.92
CA LYS A 250 11.71 -8.82 27.08
C LYS A 250 10.79 -10.03 27.10
N VAL A 251 10.23 -10.41 25.95
CA VAL A 251 9.36 -11.59 25.85
C VAL A 251 10.14 -12.86 26.17
N ASN A 252 11.34 -13.03 25.62
CA ASN A 252 12.19 -14.19 25.89
C ASN A 252 12.73 -14.19 27.32
N ALA A 253 12.91 -13.02 27.97
CA ALA A 253 13.25 -12.94 29.38
C ALA A 253 12.09 -13.40 30.29
N LEU A 254 10.86 -13.04 29.93
CA LEU A 254 9.66 -13.41 30.70
C LEU A 254 9.21 -14.86 30.43
N PHE A 255 9.34 -15.30 29.17
CA PHE A 255 8.91 -16.60 28.67
C PHE A 255 10.04 -17.27 27.85
N PRO A 256 11.10 -17.76 28.52
CA PRO A 256 12.29 -18.30 27.84
C PRO A 256 12.00 -19.49 26.93
N GLU A 257 10.96 -20.26 27.20
CA GLU A 257 10.57 -21.43 26.41
C GLU A 257 10.04 -21.08 25.00
N LEU A 258 9.66 -19.82 24.77
CA LEU A 258 9.14 -19.39 23.46
C LEU A 258 10.25 -19.23 22.42
N ASN A 259 11.46 -18.88 22.87
CA ASN A 259 12.65 -18.62 22.04
C ASN A 259 12.31 -17.90 20.73
N LEU A 260 11.62 -16.75 20.83
CA LEU A 260 11.19 -16.00 19.67
C LEU A 260 12.40 -15.40 18.96
N SER A 261 12.43 -15.52 17.64
CA SER A 261 13.44 -14.91 16.77
C SER A 261 12.79 -14.33 15.52
N PHE A 262 13.46 -13.38 14.88
CA PHE A 262 12.96 -12.80 13.64
C PHE A 262 14.09 -12.43 12.69
N THR A 263 13.73 -12.38 11.41
CA THR A 263 14.58 -11.95 10.32
C THR A 263 13.88 -10.82 9.59
N MET A 264 14.59 -9.70 9.39
CA MET A 264 14.09 -8.57 8.62
C MET A 264 15.02 -8.26 7.46
N LYS A 265 14.45 -8.02 6.27
CA LYS A 265 15.20 -7.67 5.07
C LYS A 265 15.04 -6.19 4.80
N TYR A 266 16.13 -5.45 4.86
CA TYR A 266 16.20 -4.04 4.51
C TYR A 266 17.59 -3.66 4.02
N GLY A 267 17.74 -2.56 3.28
CA GLY A 267 19.04 -2.10 2.75
C GLY A 267 19.69 -3.08 1.75
N GLY A 268 18.97 -4.10 1.28
CA GLY A 268 19.53 -5.19 0.48
C GLY A 268 20.21 -6.29 1.30
N GLU A 269 20.20 -6.18 2.63
CA GLU A 269 20.79 -7.13 3.57
C GLU A 269 19.69 -7.88 4.35
N THR A 270 20.09 -8.97 5.00
CA THR A 270 19.23 -9.77 5.88
C THR A 270 19.74 -9.62 7.30
N HIS A 271 18.91 -9.05 8.17
CA HIS A 271 19.22 -8.82 9.57
C HIS A 271 18.46 -9.83 10.42
N GLU A 272 19.15 -10.48 11.35
CA GLU A 272 18.61 -11.56 12.17
C GLU A 272 18.76 -11.23 13.65
N TYR A 273 17.75 -11.57 14.43
CA TYR A 273 17.76 -11.51 15.89
C TYR A 273 17.37 -12.89 16.46
N GLY A 274 18.18 -13.39 17.40
CA GLY A 274 18.06 -14.72 18.02
C GLY A 274 18.77 -15.83 17.24
N GLU A 275 19.27 -16.86 17.92
CA GLU A 275 19.93 -18.00 17.27
C GLU A 275 18.92 -18.94 16.59
N ASN A 276 19.34 -19.53 15.47
CA ASN A 276 18.57 -20.47 14.66
C ASN A 276 18.33 -21.82 15.35
#